data_AF-A0A1X0B8P1-F1
#
_entry.id   AF-A0A1X0B8P1-F1
#
_cell.length_a   1.000
_cell.length_b   1.000
_cell.length_c   1.000
_cell.angle_alpha   90.00
_cell.angle_beta   90.00
_cell.angle_gamma   90.00
#
_symmetry.space_group_name_H-M   'P 1'
#
loop_
_entity.id
_entity.type
_entity.pdbx_description
1 polymer ?
#
loop_
_entity_poly.entity_id
_entity_poly.type
_entity_poly.pdbx_seq_one_letter_code
_entity_poly.pdbx_strand_id
1 'polypeptide(L)' 'MEFKMNPDFERQMKRELQQTLDKVYRQVGGRPLAEVKAALKRIGVDEPELSPLATAISDGREPRVQ' A
#
# COMPACT_ATOMS: atom_id res chain seq x y z
N MET A 1 -9.11 -25.12 -8.47
CA MET A 1 -10.08 -24.06 -8.81
C MET A 1 -9.28 -22.83 -9.17
N GLU A 2 -9.08 -22.55 -10.47
CA GLU A 2 -8.53 -21.26 -10.90
C GLU A 2 -9.60 -20.20 -10.64
N PHE A 3 -9.43 -19.44 -9.55
CA PHE A 3 -10.15 -18.20 -9.37
C PHE A 3 -9.68 -17.26 -10.49
N LYS A 4 -10.37 -17.28 -11.63
CA LYS A 4 -10.29 -16.22 -12.63
C LYS A 4 -10.86 -14.98 -11.96
N MET A 5 -10.01 -14.26 -11.22
CA MET A 5 -10.32 -12.92 -10.74
C MET A 5 -10.71 -12.12 -11.98
N ASN A 6 -11.93 -11.60 -11.97
CA ASN A 6 -12.45 -10.81 -13.07
C ASN A 6 -11.52 -9.58 -13.23
N PRO A 7 -11.02 -9.27 -14.43
CA PRO A 7 -10.02 -8.21 -14.63
C PRO A 7 -10.54 -6.81 -14.23
N ASP A 8 -11.85 -6.59 -14.23
CA ASP A 8 -12.47 -5.38 -13.69
C ASP A 8 -12.37 -5.29 -12.16
N PHE A 9 -12.42 -6.42 -11.46
CA PHE A 9 -12.28 -6.50 -10.01
C PHE A 9 -10.85 -6.17 -9.58
N GLU A 10 -9.84 -6.67 -10.31
CA GLU A 10 -8.44 -6.33 -10.07
C GLU A 10 -8.17 -4.83 -10.29
N ARG A 11 -8.73 -4.22 -11.35
CA ARG A 11 -8.59 -2.78 -11.59
C ARG A 11 -9.23 -1.94 -10.49
N GLN A 12 -10.41 -2.35 -10.02
CA GLN A 12 -11.12 -1.63 -8.97
C GLN A 12 -10.36 -1.74 -7.64
N MET A 13 -9.92 -2.95 -7.26
CA MET A 13 -9.05 -3.16 -6.10
C MET A 13 -7.77 -2.34 -6.18
N LYS A 14 -7.07 -2.35 -7.32
CA LYS A 14 -5.84 -1.57 -7.51
C LYS A 14 -6.08 -0.07 -7.30
N ARG A 15 -7.21 0.47 -7.79
CA ARG A 15 -7.58 1.88 -7.60
C ARG A 15 -7.86 2.21 -6.13
N GLU A 16 -8.60 1.37 -5.43
CA GLU A 16 -8.89 1.57 -4.01
C GLU A 16 -7.62 1.46 -3.15
N LEU A 17 -6.75 0.50 -3.47
CA LEU A 17 -5.46 0.33 -2.83
C LEU A 17 -4.56 1.55 -3.06
N GLN A 18 -4.49 2.05 -4.30
CA GLN A 18 -3.71 3.24 -4.64
C GLN A 18 -4.22 4.48 -3.89
N GLN A 19 -5.53 4.69 -3.79
CA GLN A 19 -6.09 5.82 -3.01
C GLN A 19 -5.79 5.70 -1.52
N THR A 20 -5.84 4.47 -1.00
CA THR A 20 -5.55 4.21 0.41
C THR A 20 -4.07 4.45 0.72
N LEU A 21 -3.18 3.97 -0.15
CA LEU A 21 -1.74 4.21 -0.06
C LEU A 21 -1.39 5.69 -0.21
N ASP A 22 -2.05 6.43 -1.10
CA ASP A 22 -1.88 7.89 -1.24
C ASP A 22 -2.27 8.63 0.05
N LYS A 23 -3.39 8.25 0.69
CA LYS A 23 -3.79 8.78 2.00
C LYS A 23 -2.75 8.48 3.08
N VAL A 24 -2.25 7.25 3.14
CA VAL A 24 -1.20 6.85 4.09
C VAL A 24 0.07 7.66 3.81
N TYR A 25 0.49 7.78 2.56
CA TYR A 25 1.64 8.58 2.17
C TYR A 25 1.49 10.06 2.56
N ARG A 26 0.31 10.67 2.41
CA ARG A 26 0.07 12.05 2.88
C ARG A 26 0.11 12.18 4.40
N GLN A 27 -0.28 11.15 5.15
CA GLN A 27 -0.31 11.18 6.62
C GLN A 27 1.06 10.88 7.25
N VAL A 28 1.77 9.87 6.72
CA VAL A 28 3.00 9.32 7.30
C VAL A 28 4.18 9.29 6.33
N GLY A 29 4.08 9.93 5.16
CA GLY A 29 5.20 10.08 4.23
C GLY A 29 6.35 10.84 4.87
N GLY A 30 7.57 10.32 4.70
CA GLY A 30 8.76 10.87 5.34
C GLY A 30 8.85 10.63 6.85
N ARG A 31 7.92 9.87 7.44
CA ARG A 31 8.00 9.45 8.85
C ARG A 31 8.85 8.19 9.04
N PRO A 32 9.25 7.87 10.28
CA PRO A 32 10.01 6.66 10.55
C PRO A 32 9.30 5.40 10.08
N LEU A 33 10.09 4.45 9.58
CA LEU A 33 9.63 3.19 9.01
C LEU A 33 8.69 2.39 9.93
N ALA A 34 8.85 2.52 11.26
CA ALA A 34 7.97 1.92 12.25
C ALA A 34 6.55 2.51 12.22
N GLU A 35 6.41 3.83 12.11
CA GLU A 35 5.11 4.50 12.00
C GLU A 35 4.43 4.15 10.68
N VAL A 36 5.20 4.11 9.60
CA VAL A 36 4.69 3.73 8.27
C VAL A 36 4.21 2.28 8.25
N LYS A 37 4.98 1.34 8.82
CA LYS A 37 4.57 -0.06 8.95
C LYS A 37 3.28 -0.20 9.77
N ALA A 38 3.13 0.57 10.85
CA ALA A 38 1.92 0.55 11.66
C ALA A 38 0.70 1.06 10.87
N ALA A 39 0.86 2.13 10.08
CA ALA A 39 -0.20 2.66 9.22
C ALA A 39 -0.60 1.67 8.12
N LEU A 40 0.39 1.04 7.46
CA LEU A 40 0.16 0.03 6.42
C LEU A 40 -0.50 -1.25 6.99
N LYS A 41 -0.14 -1.69 8.19
CA LYS A 41 -0.83 -2.80 8.87
C LYS A 41 -2.29 -2.48 9.16
N ARG A 42 -2.62 -1.24 9.52
CA ARG A 42 -4.02 -0.82 9.78
C ARG A 42 -4.92 -0.89 8.55
N ILE A 43 -4.35 -0.75 7.35
CA ILE A 43 -5.10 -0.85 6.10
C ILE A 43 -5.11 -2.28 5.52
N GLY A 44 -4.49 -3.25 6.22
CA GLY A 44 -4.49 -4.65 5.82
C GLY A 44 -3.37 -5.05 4.86
N VAL A 45 -2.26 -4.30 4.80
CA VAL A 45 -1.08 -4.72 4.01
C VAL A 45 -0.26 -5.76 4.79
N ASP A 46 -0.12 -6.95 4.21
CA ASP A 46 0.61 -8.07 4.79
C ASP A 46 2.15 -7.96 4.61
N GLU A 47 2.88 -8.72 5.43
CA GLU A 47 4.34 -8.65 5.54
C GLU A 47 5.17 -8.76 4.24
N PRO A 48 4.82 -9.55 3.20
CA PRO A 48 5.64 -9.60 1.99
C PRO A 48 5.67 -8.27 1.23
N GLU A 49 4.56 -7.50 1.23
CA GLU A 49 4.48 -6.20 0.56
C GLU A 49 4.66 -5.01 1.52
N LEU A 50 4.46 -5.24 2.82
CA LEU A 50 4.57 -4.23 3.88
C LEU A 50 5.95 -3.59 3.94
N SER A 51 7.01 -4.40 3.93
CA SER A 51 8.38 -3.91 4.08
C SER A 51 8.86 -3.03 2.91
N PRO A 52 8.69 -3.42 1.63
CA PRO A 52 9.06 -2.55 0.51
C PRO A 52 8.20 -1.29 0.43
N LEU A 53 6.89 -1.38 0.68
CA LEU A 53 6.00 -0.22 0.70
C LEU A 53 6.35 0.75 1.84
N ALA A 54 6.61 0.23 3.04
CA ALA A 54 6.98 1.06 4.18
C ALA A 54 8.29 1.81 3.95
N THR A 55 9.26 1.15 3.33
CA THR A 55 10.55 1.75 2.99
C THR A 55 10.38 2.86 1.98
N ALA A 56 9.61 2.64 0.91
CA ALA A 56 9.34 3.66 -0.11
C ALA A 56 8.66 4.90 0.49
N ILE A 57 7.60 4.72 1.28
CA ILE A 57 6.85 5.82 1.90
C ILE A 57 7.72 6.55 2.95
N SER A 58 8.52 5.83 3.73
CA SER A 58 9.45 6.41 4.70
C SER A 58 10.54 7.24 4.03
N ASP A 59 11.00 6.82 2.85
CA ASP A 59 11.97 7.54 2.01
C ASP A 59 11.35 8.76 1.28
N GLY A 60 10.05 8.99 1.44
CA GLY A 60 9.34 10.08 0.76
C GLY A 60 9.07 9.80 -0.72
N ARG A 61 9.01 8.51 -1.11
CA ARG A 61 8.60 8.09 -2.44
C ARG A 61 7.14 7.70 -2.44
N GLU A 62 6.41 8.17 -3.44
CA GLU A 62 5.02 7.78 -3.63
C GLU A 62 4.92 6.27 -3.93
N PRO A 63 4.14 5.52 -3.16
CA PRO A 63 3.90 4.10 -3.41
C PRO A 63 3.10 3.96 -4.72
N ARG A 64 3.63 3.21 -5.70
CA ARG A 64 2.90 2.85 -6.92
C ARG A 64 2.54 1.38 -6.87
N VAL A 65 1.24 1.08 -6.93
CA VAL A 65 0.75 -0.28 -7.14
C VAL A 65 0.96 -0.61 -8.61
N GLN A 66 1.86 -1.56 -8.92
CA GLN A 66 2.06 -2.05 -10.30
C GLN A 66 0.95 -3.05 -10.69
#